data_AF-A0A9N8VFS6-F1
#
_entry.id   AF-A0A9N8VFS6-F1
#
_cell.length_a   1.000
_cell.length_b   1.000
_cell.length_c   1.000
_cell.angle_alpha   90.00
_cell.angle_beta   90.00
_cell.angle_gamma   90.00
#
_symmetry.space_group_name_H-M   'P 1'
#
loop_
_entity.id
_entity.type
_entity.pdbx_description
1 polymer ?
#
loop_
_entity_poly.entity_id
_entity_poly.type
_entity_poly.pdbx_seq_one_letter_code
_entity_poly.pdbx_strand_id
1 'polypeptide(L)'
;MDTEEDNFDLFDKGKAPEFQTGNYSSDEGGPGETKESKAPAPVTSILPLSRREEDLAKKDRSLAEFLLVVDDFEPIAKYYLARSGFACDDIRVKRLMALAAQKFISDIATDAFQYCKIRAQSKKAIGKRNKTVLTLDDLSAALSEYGINIKKPDYYHNPFIQSEEDIQDEFLEDLRVVGYDPLIQPQLLQMEIPLSKTSRKVVLLSRQQAAKILKGLDDRLIVIVGPCSIHNVEAAKEYALRLESVASRLKNDLLIIMRAYFEKPRTTVGWKGLINDPFIDSSFQINKGLRIARKLLCDITESGLPVGCELLDTISPQYLADLVSWGAIGARTTESQLHRELASGVSFPLGFKNGTDGSVGIAIDAIKSASHPHHFLGVTKQGLAAITKTKGNDLCHIILRGSNSGPNYKKQYIEAAKESLQKVKLPELIMIDCSHGNSSKKHTNQPIVNADIANQVASGEDAIIGVMIESNLVEGRQDVPKEGPSALKYGQSITDACVSWEDTVPMLEELAKAVRERRILKANNNRQDN
;
A
#
# COMPACT_ATOMS: atom_id res chain seq x y z
N MET A 1 25.04 9.80 -45.86
CA MET A 1 24.63 11.11 -45.37
C MET A 1 23.63 10.86 -44.27
N ASP A 2 24.13 11.04 -43.05
CA ASP A 2 23.45 11.76 -41.97
C ASP A 2 22.30 11.03 -41.29
N THR A 3 22.71 10.10 -40.42
CA THR A 3 21.96 9.67 -39.24
C THR A 3 22.25 10.63 -38.09
N GLU A 4 21.35 11.57 -37.81
CA GLU A 4 21.45 12.43 -36.61
C GLU A 4 20.86 11.72 -35.38
N GLU A 5 21.71 10.98 -34.66
CA GLU A 5 21.51 10.81 -33.21
C GLU A 5 22.09 12.05 -32.53
N ASP A 6 21.29 12.83 -31.80
CA ASP A 6 21.84 13.92 -30.97
C ASP A 6 21.17 14.07 -29.60
N ASN A 7 22.02 14.51 -28.69
CA ASN A 7 22.04 14.41 -27.24
C ASN A 7 20.80 14.86 -26.45
N PHE A 8 20.54 14.12 -25.37
CA PHE A 8 20.03 14.69 -24.11
C PHE A 8 20.72 14.02 -22.90
N ASP A 9 22.06 14.12 -22.82
CA ASP A 9 22.80 13.84 -21.58
C ASP A 9 22.73 15.06 -20.65
N LEU A 10 22.31 14.86 -19.40
CA LEU A 10 21.99 15.94 -18.47
C LEU A 10 22.17 15.54 -16.99
N PHE A 11 23.21 14.76 -16.70
CA PHE A 11 23.65 14.50 -15.32
C PHE A 11 25.15 14.77 -15.11
N ASP A 12 25.43 15.88 -14.43
CA ASP A 12 26.77 16.28 -14.00
C ASP A 12 27.42 15.22 -13.08
N LYS A 13 28.70 14.94 -13.32
CA LYS A 13 29.46 13.86 -12.64
C LYS A 13 30.17 14.38 -11.40
N GLY A 14 29.38 14.79 -10.41
CA GLY A 14 29.85 15.08 -9.06
C GLY A 14 30.48 13.84 -8.40
N LYS A 15 31.69 13.99 -7.86
CA LYS A 15 32.49 12.89 -7.28
C LYS A 15 32.00 12.49 -5.88
N ALA A 16 32.04 11.19 -5.58
CA ALA A 16 32.04 10.68 -4.21
C ALA A 16 33.48 10.64 -3.65
N PRO A 17 33.68 10.79 -2.31
CA PRO A 17 34.99 10.68 -1.69
C PRO A 17 35.40 9.20 -1.47
N GLU A 18 36.65 8.87 -1.80
CA GLU A 18 37.24 7.55 -1.59
C GLU A 18 37.87 7.42 -0.19
N PHE A 19 37.79 6.23 0.41
CA PHE A 19 38.52 5.91 1.64
C PHE A 19 39.96 5.49 1.31
N GLN A 20 40.94 6.21 1.86
CA GLN A 20 42.37 5.86 1.69
C GLN A 20 42.76 4.67 2.57
N THR A 21 43.28 3.60 1.96
CA THR A 21 43.91 2.48 2.65
C THR A 21 45.42 2.69 2.70
N GLY A 22 45.92 3.13 3.86
CA GLY A 22 47.36 3.37 4.08
C GLY A 22 48.13 2.08 4.35
N ASN A 23 48.61 1.41 3.31
CA ASN A 23 49.67 0.39 3.45
C ASN A 23 51.03 1.08 3.60
N TYR A 24 51.76 0.76 4.67
CA TYR A 24 53.22 0.97 4.74
C TYR A 24 53.93 -0.36 4.47
N SER A 25 54.96 -0.31 3.62
CA SER A 25 55.82 -1.44 3.26
C SER A 25 57.30 -1.10 3.50
N SER A 26 58.17 -2.08 3.34
CA SER A 26 59.60 -2.02 3.67
C SER A 26 60.42 -1.08 2.80
N ASP A 27 61.57 -0.63 3.32
CA ASP A 27 62.93 -1.00 2.84
C ASP A 27 63.97 -0.49 3.86
N GLU A 28 64.85 -1.37 4.37
CA GLU A 28 66.27 -1.59 4.00
C GLU A 28 67.26 -0.44 4.35
N GLY A 29 68.41 -0.74 4.98
CA GLY A 29 69.31 0.32 5.44
C GLY A 29 70.62 0.02 6.22
N GLY A 30 71.34 -1.08 5.97
CA GLY A 30 72.80 -1.17 6.25
C GLY A 30 73.29 -1.59 7.66
N PRO A 31 74.63 -1.80 7.85
CA PRO A 31 75.15 -2.75 8.85
C PRO A 31 76.20 -2.20 9.86
N GLY A 32 76.48 -2.98 10.92
CA GLY A 32 77.56 -2.70 11.89
C GLY A 32 77.96 -3.92 12.74
N GLU A 33 79.23 -4.33 12.62
CA GLU A 33 79.94 -5.38 13.39
C GLU A 33 80.01 -5.07 14.90
N THR A 34 80.09 -6.00 15.87
CA THR A 34 80.13 -7.50 15.96
C THR A 34 79.59 -7.91 17.37
N LYS A 35 79.71 -9.10 18.00
CA LYS A 35 80.58 -10.28 17.87
C LYS A 35 80.00 -11.56 18.54
N GLU A 36 80.86 -12.58 18.66
CA GLU A 36 80.71 -13.92 19.28
C GLU A 36 80.22 -13.85 20.76
N SER A 37 79.55 -14.85 21.37
CA SER A 37 79.71 -16.31 21.21
C SER A 37 78.58 -17.15 21.88
N LYS A 38 78.50 -18.45 21.49
CA LYS A 38 77.93 -19.61 22.22
C LYS A 38 76.44 -19.64 22.66
N ALA A 39 75.71 -20.63 22.17
CA ALA A 39 74.52 -21.20 22.84
C ALA A 39 74.94 -22.17 23.98
N PRO A 40 74.04 -22.51 24.94
CA PRO A 40 73.17 -23.69 24.71
C PRO A 40 71.78 -23.67 25.37
N ALA A 41 70.91 -24.56 24.85
CA ALA A 41 69.71 -25.17 25.47
C ALA A 41 68.48 -24.28 25.81
N PRO A 42 67.25 -24.83 25.70
CA PRO A 42 66.02 -24.06 25.89
C PRO A 42 65.54 -24.04 27.35
N VAL A 43 64.96 -22.90 27.76
CA VAL A 43 64.15 -22.77 28.98
C VAL A 43 62.80 -22.16 28.62
N THR A 44 61.71 -22.81 29.01
CA THR A 44 60.34 -22.36 28.76
C THR A 44 59.96 -21.20 29.68
N SER A 45 60.47 -20.00 29.39
CA SER A 45 60.12 -18.78 30.13
C SER A 45 58.73 -18.28 29.72
N ILE A 46 57.68 -18.79 30.37
CA ILE A 46 56.39 -18.08 30.45
C ILE A 46 56.67 -16.76 31.17
N LEU A 47 56.64 -15.65 30.44
CA LEU A 47 56.72 -14.32 31.06
C LEU A 47 55.52 -14.14 31.98
N PRO A 48 55.70 -13.67 33.23
CA PRO A 48 54.58 -13.34 34.09
C PRO A 48 53.76 -12.23 33.43
N LEU A 49 52.46 -12.46 33.26
CA LEU A 49 51.52 -11.38 32.94
C LEU A 49 51.63 -10.31 34.02
N SER A 50 51.51 -9.03 33.64
CA SER A 50 51.49 -7.98 34.65
C SER A 50 50.27 -8.17 35.55
N ARG A 51 50.34 -7.74 36.82
CA ARG A 51 49.19 -7.81 37.76
C ARG A 51 47.91 -7.24 37.16
N ARG A 52 48.02 -6.24 36.28
CA ARG A 52 46.88 -5.63 35.59
C ARG A 52 46.23 -6.59 34.58
N GLU A 53 47.02 -7.39 33.88
CA GLU A 53 46.55 -8.43 32.96
C GLU A 53 46.03 -9.66 33.72
N GLU A 54 46.66 -10.05 34.84
CA GLU A 54 46.12 -11.10 35.70
C GLU A 54 44.75 -10.71 36.31
N ASP A 55 44.61 -9.47 36.76
CA ASP A 55 43.35 -8.96 37.33
C ASP A 55 42.28 -8.74 36.24
N LEU A 56 42.66 -8.45 35.00
CA LEU A 56 41.74 -8.46 33.85
C LEU A 56 41.29 -9.89 33.52
N ALA A 57 42.22 -10.84 33.38
CA ALA A 57 41.89 -12.24 33.09
C ALA A 57 41.02 -12.89 34.18
N LYS A 58 41.21 -12.52 35.46
CA LYS A 58 40.32 -12.90 36.56
C LYS A 58 38.92 -12.29 36.42
N LYS A 59 38.81 -11.00 36.07
CA LYS A 59 37.53 -10.32 35.84
C LYS A 59 36.78 -10.96 34.67
N ASP A 60 37.45 -11.19 33.54
CA ASP A 60 36.85 -11.78 32.35
C ASP A 60 36.36 -13.21 32.62
N ARG A 61 37.14 -14.02 33.35
CA ARG A 61 36.70 -15.34 33.80
C ARG A 61 35.49 -15.26 34.73
N SER A 62 35.50 -14.37 35.71
CA SER A 62 34.36 -14.20 36.64
C SER A 62 33.09 -13.69 35.94
N LEU A 63 33.23 -12.86 34.91
CA LEU A 63 32.11 -12.36 34.11
C LEU A 63 31.55 -13.47 33.21
N ALA A 64 32.41 -14.29 32.61
CA ALA A 64 31.99 -15.45 31.82
C ALA A 64 31.24 -16.49 32.68
N GLU A 65 31.72 -16.76 33.90
CA GLU A 65 31.06 -17.63 34.87
C GLU A 65 29.73 -17.02 35.35
N PHE A 66 29.68 -15.71 35.66
CA PHE A 66 28.46 -15.01 36.06
C PHE A 66 27.37 -15.05 34.96
N LEU A 67 27.73 -14.80 33.70
CA LEU A 67 26.80 -14.82 32.56
C LEU A 67 26.18 -16.21 32.28
N LEU A 68 26.74 -17.30 32.83
CA LEU A 68 26.12 -18.63 32.81
C LEU A 68 25.05 -18.78 33.91
N VAL A 69 25.23 -18.13 35.06
CA VAL A 69 24.38 -18.25 36.26
C VAL A 69 23.22 -17.25 36.30
N VAL A 70 23.26 -16.17 35.50
CA VAL A 70 22.13 -15.21 35.38
C VAL A 70 20.95 -15.83 34.62
N ASP A 71 20.08 -16.51 35.35
CA ASP A 71 18.77 -16.97 34.88
C ASP A 71 17.68 -15.92 35.15
N ASP A 72 17.68 -14.86 34.34
CA ASP A 72 16.47 -14.10 34.01
C ASP A 72 16.68 -13.43 32.64
N PHE A 73 15.81 -13.74 31.65
CA PHE A 73 15.89 -13.15 30.31
C PHE A 73 14.60 -12.41 29.98
N GLU A 74 14.52 -11.14 30.41
CA GLU A 74 13.32 -10.33 30.26
C GLU A 74 12.80 -10.28 28.81
N PRO A 75 11.48 -10.48 28.59
CA PRO A 75 10.86 -10.35 27.27
C PRO A 75 11.12 -9.01 26.59
N ILE A 76 11.30 -7.94 27.38
CA ILE A 76 11.54 -6.57 26.93
C ILE A 76 12.88 -6.46 26.19
N ALA A 77 13.96 -7.00 26.75
CA ALA A 77 15.28 -7.02 26.09
C ALA A 77 15.22 -7.78 24.75
N LYS A 78 14.54 -8.93 24.73
CA LYS A 78 14.33 -9.72 23.50
C LYS A 78 13.57 -8.94 22.43
N TYR A 79 12.52 -8.21 22.81
CA TYR A 79 11.71 -7.39 21.92
C TYR A 79 12.51 -6.24 21.27
N TYR A 80 13.28 -5.49 22.06
CA TYR A 80 14.06 -4.37 21.51
C TYR A 80 15.26 -4.81 20.67
N LEU A 81 15.92 -5.93 20.99
CA LEU A 81 16.96 -6.52 20.14
C LEU A 81 16.41 -7.01 18.78
N ALA A 82 15.21 -7.61 18.78
CA ALA A 82 14.54 -7.97 17.53
C ALA A 82 14.15 -6.71 16.71
N ARG A 83 13.67 -5.66 17.39
CA ARG A 83 13.27 -4.38 16.76
C ARG A 83 14.44 -3.60 16.16
N SER A 84 15.67 -3.74 16.69
CA SER A 84 16.87 -3.14 16.11
C SER A 84 17.50 -3.97 14.97
N GLY A 85 16.90 -5.12 14.61
CA GLY A 85 17.44 -6.03 13.60
C GLY A 85 18.60 -6.89 14.10
N PHE A 86 18.88 -6.92 15.40
CA PHE A 86 19.99 -7.69 15.98
C PHE A 86 19.64 -9.19 16.07
N ALA A 87 19.83 -9.91 14.97
CA ALA A 87 19.79 -11.35 14.91
C ALA A 87 21.14 -11.96 15.34
N CYS A 88 21.16 -12.61 16.49
CA CYS A 88 22.29 -13.38 17.01
C CYS A 88 21.71 -14.59 17.76
N ASP A 89 22.31 -15.77 17.65
CA ASP A 89 21.79 -16.96 18.36
C ASP A 89 22.42 -17.17 19.75
N ASP A 90 23.66 -16.73 19.96
CA ASP A 90 24.38 -16.90 21.23
C ASP A 90 23.65 -16.22 22.41
N ILE A 91 23.26 -17.04 23.39
CA ILE A 91 22.54 -16.60 24.59
C ILE A 91 23.41 -15.73 25.49
N ARG A 92 24.74 -15.89 25.47
CA ARG A 92 25.69 -15.13 26.29
C ARG A 92 25.79 -13.68 25.81
N VAL A 93 25.80 -13.48 24.49
CA VAL A 93 25.77 -12.13 23.87
C VAL A 93 24.47 -11.42 24.23
N LYS A 94 23.32 -12.12 24.14
CA LYS A 94 22.02 -11.60 24.57
C LYS A 94 22.00 -11.23 26.07
N ARG A 95 22.51 -12.10 26.95
CA ARG A 95 22.63 -11.84 28.40
C ARG A 95 23.55 -10.65 28.69
N LEU A 96 24.69 -10.54 28.02
CA LEU A 96 25.61 -9.41 28.18
C LEU A 96 24.98 -8.08 27.73
N MET A 97 24.25 -8.05 26.61
CA MET A 97 23.53 -6.85 26.17
C MET A 97 22.38 -6.48 27.12
N ALA A 98 21.64 -7.46 27.65
CA ALA A 98 20.61 -7.22 28.65
C ALA A 98 21.19 -6.66 29.96
N LEU A 99 22.29 -7.25 30.46
CA LEU A 99 23.00 -6.78 31.66
C LEU A 99 23.57 -5.36 31.46
N ALA A 100 24.13 -5.06 30.28
CA ALA A 100 24.60 -3.72 29.94
C ALA A 100 23.46 -2.69 29.92
N ALA A 101 22.32 -3.03 29.32
CA ALA A 101 21.13 -2.18 29.31
C ALA A 101 20.53 -1.99 30.72
N GLN A 102 20.47 -3.04 31.53
CA GLN A 102 20.01 -2.99 32.92
C GLN A 102 20.94 -2.11 33.78
N LYS A 103 22.26 -2.25 33.63
CA LYS A 103 23.23 -1.38 34.30
C LYS A 103 23.03 0.07 33.88
N PHE A 104 22.94 0.35 32.57
CA PHE A 104 22.75 1.69 32.03
C PHE A 104 21.48 2.36 32.57
N ILE A 105 20.35 1.64 32.61
CA ILE A 105 19.10 2.11 33.23
C ILE A 105 19.28 2.38 34.73
N SER A 106 20.01 1.52 35.45
CA SER A 106 20.31 1.70 36.88
C SER A 106 21.24 2.88 37.15
N ASP A 107 22.21 3.15 36.28
CA ASP A 107 23.10 4.31 36.35
C ASP A 107 22.26 5.60 36.17
N ILE A 108 21.53 5.72 35.05
CA ILE A 108 20.64 6.86 34.75
C ILE A 108 19.62 7.11 35.87
N ALA A 109 19.01 6.06 36.42
CA ALA A 109 18.06 6.18 37.53
C ALA A 109 18.72 6.68 38.82
N THR A 110 19.98 6.31 39.05
CA THR A 110 20.79 6.80 40.19
C THR A 110 21.14 8.27 39.99
N ASP A 111 21.60 8.65 38.79
CA ASP A 111 22.03 10.00 38.46
C ASP A 111 20.85 10.98 38.50
N ALA A 112 19.71 10.63 37.89
CA ALA A 112 18.47 11.39 37.98
C ALA A 112 17.98 11.55 39.44
N PHE A 113 18.22 10.55 40.31
CA PHE A 113 17.94 10.66 41.74
C PHE A 113 18.90 11.59 42.48
N GLN A 114 20.16 11.74 42.05
CA GLN A 114 21.07 12.77 42.56
C GLN A 114 20.65 14.17 42.08
N TYR A 115 20.29 14.35 40.80
CA TYR A 115 19.74 15.62 40.30
C TYR A 115 18.48 16.04 41.08
N CYS A 116 17.55 15.11 41.28
CA CYS A 116 16.36 15.35 42.09
C CYS A 116 16.70 15.74 43.55
N LYS A 117 17.73 15.14 44.16
CA LYS A 117 18.21 15.54 45.51
C LYS A 117 18.81 16.93 45.53
N ILE A 118 19.67 17.28 44.56
CA ILE A 118 20.30 18.60 44.44
C ILE A 118 19.20 19.65 44.35
N ARG A 119 18.25 19.48 43.42
CA ARG A 119 17.07 20.34 43.25
C ARG A 119 16.20 20.43 44.51
N ALA A 120 16.04 19.33 45.26
CA ALA A 120 15.29 19.32 46.51
C ALA A 120 16.01 20.07 47.65
N GLN A 121 17.35 20.10 47.65
CA GLN A 121 18.12 20.93 48.59
C GLN A 121 17.98 22.42 48.26
N SER A 122 17.92 22.81 46.98
CA SER A 122 17.69 24.20 46.55
C SER A 122 16.34 24.78 47.02
N LYS A 123 15.32 23.93 47.26
CA LYS A 123 13.97 24.37 47.69
C LYS A 123 13.75 24.40 49.21
N LYS A 124 14.80 24.21 50.02
CA LYS A 124 14.71 23.93 51.47
C LYS A 124 14.43 25.16 52.37
N ALA A 125 13.81 26.21 51.82
CA ALA A 125 13.50 27.46 52.52
C ALA A 125 12.10 27.49 53.17
N ILE A 126 11.16 26.63 52.76
CA ILE A 126 9.81 26.55 53.32
C ILE A 126 9.51 25.11 53.74
N GLY A 127 9.05 24.92 54.98
CA GLY A 127 9.15 23.63 55.68
C GLY A 127 7.98 22.67 55.49
N LYS A 128 8.23 21.52 54.85
CA LYS A 128 7.69 20.19 55.21
C LYS A 128 8.51 19.08 54.52
N ARG A 129 8.52 17.87 55.09
CA ARG A 129 9.17 16.69 54.49
C ARG A 129 8.31 16.14 53.35
N ASN A 130 8.53 16.65 52.13
CA ASN A 130 7.86 16.12 50.94
C ASN A 130 8.50 14.79 50.49
N LYS A 131 7.69 13.91 49.88
CA LYS A 131 8.18 12.73 49.14
C LYS A 131 9.13 13.19 48.03
N THR A 132 10.21 12.45 47.81
CA THR A 132 11.07 12.64 46.64
C THR A 132 10.35 12.17 45.39
N VAL A 133 10.23 13.04 44.38
CA VAL A 133 9.55 12.77 43.11
C VAL A 133 10.51 13.14 41.98
N LEU A 134 10.89 12.15 41.17
CA LEU A 134 11.65 12.34 39.94
C LEU A 134 10.77 13.05 38.89
N THR A 135 11.33 13.97 38.11
CA THR A 135 10.66 14.58 36.96
C THR A 135 11.45 14.35 35.67
N LEU A 136 10.81 14.62 34.53
CA LEU A 136 11.44 14.60 33.21
C LEU A 136 12.70 15.47 33.12
N ASP A 137 12.82 16.51 33.95
CA ASP A 137 13.95 17.44 33.92
C ASP A 137 15.16 16.87 34.68
N ASP A 138 14.94 16.09 35.76
CA ASP A 138 16.01 15.34 36.43
C ASP A 138 16.56 14.23 35.51
N LEU A 139 15.65 13.56 34.79
CA LEU A 139 15.98 12.50 33.85
C LEU A 139 16.69 13.04 32.59
N SER A 140 16.25 14.20 32.08
CA SER A 140 16.90 14.87 30.93
C SER A 140 18.30 15.37 31.30
N ALA A 141 18.49 15.91 32.52
CA ALA A 141 19.81 16.28 33.01
C ALA A 141 20.75 15.06 33.05
N ALA A 142 20.34 13.97 33.68
CA ALA A 142 21.12 12.73 33.73
C ALA A 142 21.48 12.19 32.34
N LEU A 143 20.50 12.10 31.42
CA LEU A 143 20.74 11.58 30.07
C LEU A 143 21.62 12.48 29.20
N SER A 144 21.67 13.79 29.47
CA SER A 144 22.55 14.72 28.76
C SER A 144 24.04 14.42 29.00
N GLU A 145 24.42 13.90 30.18
CA GLU A 145 25.81 13.48 30.46
C GLU A 145 26.22 12.26 29.63
N TYR A 146 25.26 11.40 29.28
CA TYR A 146 25.44 10.27 28.35
C TYR A 146 25.25 10.66 26.87
N GLY A 147 25.14 11.95 26.56
CA GLY A 147 24.96 12.47 25.20
C GLY A 147 23.55 12.25 24.61
N ILE A 148 22.59 11.80 25.42
CA ILE A 148 21.22 11.51 24.98
C ILE A 148 20.33 12.72 25.26
N ASN A 149 20.16 13.56 24.23
CA ASN A 149 19.23 14.68 24.28
C ASN A 149 17.77 14.19 24.23
N ILE A 150 17.08 14.16 25.38
CA ILE A 150 15.61 14.12 25.38
C ILE A 150 15.09 15.44 24.79
N LYS A 151 14.78 15.45 23.50
CA LYS A 151 13.68 16.29 23.03
C LYS A 151 12.43 15.72 23.70
N LYS A 152 11.78 16.50 24.58
CA LYS A 152 10.42 16.14 25.02
C LYS A 152 9.58 15.96 23.73
N PRO A 153 8.85 14.84 23.56
CA PRO A 153 7.88 14.79 22.47
C PRO A 153 6.93 15.97 22.62
N ASP A 154 6.39 16.47 21.51
CA ASP A 154 5.49 17.62 21.54
C ASP A 154 4.18 17.19 22.21
N TYR A 155 4.15 17.34 23.54
CA TYR A 155 3.05 16.90 24.41
C TYR A 155 1.81 17.74 24.10
N TYR A 156 0.83 17.13 23.44
CA TYR A 156 -0.58 17.51 23.59
C TYR A 156 -1.07 17.11 25.00
N HIS A 157 -0.45 17.71 26.01
CA HIS A 157 -1.08 17.94 27.30
C HIS A 157 -1.97 19.16 27.09
N ASN A 158 -3.30 19.01 27.09
CA ASN A 158 -4.18 20.17 27.22
C ASN A 158 -3.86 20.84 28.58
N PRO A 159 -3.32 22.06 28.64
CA PRO A 159 -3.01 22.72 29.90
C PRO A 159 -4.24 23.40 30.53
N PHE A 160 -5.32 23.54 29.76
CA PHE A 160 -6.51 24.33 30.07
C PHE A 160 -7.61 23.43 30.65
N ILE A 161 -7.42 23.07 31.92
CA ILE A 161 -8.53 22.74 32.83
C ILE A 161 -8.25 23.48 34.14
N GLN A 162 -8.45 24.79 34.13
CA GLN A 162 -8.38 25.68 35.31
C GLN A 162 -9.52 26.70 35.39
N SER A 163 -10.46 26.73 34.45
CA SER A 163 -11.67 27.58 34.49
C SER A 163 -12.96 26.82 34.14
N GLU A 164 -14.12 27.42 34.45
CA GLU A 164 -15.43 26.94 33.96
C GLU A 164 -15.68 27.34 32.48
N GLU A 165 -14.84 28.19 31.91
CA GLU A 165 -14.89 28.59 30.49
C GLU A 165 -14.23 27.51 29.60
N ASP A 166 -13.11 26.91 30.06
CA ASP A 166 -12.42 25.80 29.37
C ASP A 166 -13.36 24.62 29.05
N ILE A 167 -14.34 24.38 29.93
CA ILE A 167 -15.34 23.31 29.83
C ILE A 167 -16.36 23.57 28.69
N GLN A 168 -16.54 24.83 28.27
CA GLN A 168 -17.45 25.17 27.17
C GLN A 168 -16.79 24.96 25.80
N ASP A 169 -15.49 25.19 25.69
CA ASP A 169 -14.72 25.00 24.45
C ASP A 169 -14.60 23.50 24.07
N GLU A 170 -14.60 22.59 25.05
CA GLU A 170 -14.63 21.13 24.82
C GLU A 170 -15.94 20.63 24.16
N PHE A 171 -16.96 21.48 24.01
CA PHE A 171 -18.17 21.20 23.23
C PHE A 171 -18.18 21.83 21.81
N LEU A 172 -17.20 22.67 21.45
CA LEU A 172 -17.17 23.36 20.15
C LEU A 172 -16.71 22.44 19.00
N GLU A 173 -15.67 21.64 19.24
CA GLU A 173 -15.08 20.71 18.27
C GLU A 173 -15.03 19.29 18.86
N ASP A 174 -14.85 18.26 18.02
CA ASP A 174 -14.60 16.86 18.37
C ASP A 174 -15.54 16.14 19.37
N LEU A 175 -16.65 16.74 19.80
CA LEU A 175 -17.73 16.17 20.64
C LEU A 175 -18.31 14.81 20.17
N ARG A 176 -17.97 14.35 18.96
CA ARG A 176 -18.37 13.03 18.40
C ARG A 176 -17.19 12.18 17.92
N VAL A 177 -15.97 12.57 18.24
CA VAL A 177 -14.72 11.86 17.91
C VAL A 177 -14.23 11.15 19.16
N VAL A 178 -14.05 9.82 19.08
CA VAL A 178 -13.62 8.99 20.23
C VAL A 178 -12.11 9.08 20.48
N GLY A 179 -11.34 9.48 19.47
CA GLY A 179 -9.90 9.67 19.51
C GLY A 179 -9.27 9.57 18.12
N TYR A 180 -7.94 9.68 18.07
CA TYR A 180 -7.15 9.65 16.83
C TYR A 180 -6.02 8.61 16.92
N ASP A 181 -6.07 7.59 16.07
CA ASP A 181 -4.98 6.61 15.92
C ASP A 181 -3.94 7.06 14.87
N PRO A 182 -2.64 6.83 15.10
CA PRO A 182 -1.60 7.20 14.15
C PRO A 182 -1.62 6.31 12.90
N LEU A 183 -2.01 6.87 11.75
CA LEU A 183 -1.94 6.20 10.46
C LEU A 183 -0.51 6.19 9.91
N ILE A 184 -0.07 5.05 9.35
CA ILE A 184 1.21 4.94 8.65
C ILE A 184 1.30 5.95 7.51
N GLN A 185 2.45 6.60 7.31
CA GLN A 185 2.64 7.50 6.18
C GLN A 185 2.70 6.72 4.85
N PRO A 186 2.11 7.22 3.74
CA PRO A 186 2.16 6.53 2.45
C PRO A 186 3.58 6.20 1.97
N GLN A 187 4.55 7.10 2.17
CA GLN A 187 5.96 6.89 1.83
C GLN A 187 6.56 5.73 2.63
N LEU A 188 6.25 5.63 3.93
CA LEU A 188 6.77 4.55 4.77
C LEU A 188 6.22 3.19 4.32
N LEU A 189 4.93 3.11 3.99
CA LEU A 189 4.34 1.89 3.43
C LEU A 189 4.90 1.54 2.03
N GLN A 190 5.17 2.55 1.19
CA GLN A 190 5.79 2.37 -0.13
C GLN A 190 7.28 1.95 -0.05
N MET A 191 7.98 2.24 1.07
CA MET A 191 9.34 1.76 1.35
C MET A 191 9.33 0.36 2.01
N GLU A 192 8.39 0.08 2.91
CA GLU A 192 8.23 -1.23 3.54
C GLU A 192 7.79 -2.31 2.52
N ILE A 193 6.95 -1.93 1.56
CA ILE A 193 6.43 -2.81 0.50
C ILE A 193 6.71 -2.15 -0.87
N PRO A 194 7.94 -2.26 -1.41
CA PRO A 194 8.34 -1.60 -2.64
C PRO A 194 7.68 -2.21 -3.88
N LEU A 195 7.49 -1.37 -4.91
CA LEU A 195 7.03 -1.79 -6.24
C LEU A 195 8.16 -2.50 -6.99
N SER A 196 7.99 -3.80 -7.29
CA SER A 196 8.97 -4.62 -8.01
C SER A 196 9.20 -4.14 -9.46
N LYS A 197 10.32 -4.54 -10.06
CA LYS A 197 10.62 -4.25 -11.49
C LYS A 197 9.56 -4.86 -12.42
N THR A 198 9.03 -6.03 -12.08
CA THR A 198 7.96 -6.71 -12.84
C THR A 198 6.65 -5.96 -12.69
N SER A 199 6.22 -5.71 -11.44
CA SER A 199 5.00 -4.93 -11.14
C SER A 199 5.00 -3.57 -11.83
N ARG A 200 6.13 -2.84 -11.80
CA ARG A 200 6.29 -1.55 -12.49
C ARG A 200 6.10 -1.67 -14.00
N LYS A 201 6.68 -2.70 -14.63
CA LYS A 201 6.54 -2.94 -16.09
C LYS A 201 5.09 -3.26 -16.45
N VAL A 202 4.44 -4.13 -15.68
CA VAL A 202 3.04 -4.53 -15.86
C VAL A 202 2.12 -3.31 -15.79
N VAL A 203 2.23 -2.50 -14.72
CA VAL A 203 1.36 -1.34 -14.49
C VAL A 203 1.57 -0.23 -15.53
N LEU A 204 2.80 0.02 -15.96
CA LEU A 204 3.06 1.01 -17.01
C LEU A 204 2.53 0.54 -18.38
N LEU A 205 2.76 -0.72 -18.74
CA LEU A 205 2.31 -1.28 -20.02
C LEU A 205 0.78 -1.38 -20.10
N SER A 206 0.12 -1.84 -19.04
CA SER A 206 -1.34 -1.98 -19.00
C SER A 206 -2.05 -0.62 -19.10
N ARG A 207 -1.54 0.42 -18.40
CA ARG A 207 -2.03 1.80 -18.53
C ARG A 207 -1.89 2.33 -19.96
N GLN A 208 -0.74 2.09 -20.61
CA GLN A 208 -0.52 2.47 -22.00
C GLN A 208 -1.46 1.72 -22.97
N GLN A 209 -1.69 0.43 -22.76
CA GLN A 209 -2.61 -0.37 -23.57
C GLN A 209 -4.06 0.08 -23.39
N ALA A 210 -4.52 0.30 -22.17
CA ALA A 210 -5.86 0.83 -21.89
C ALA A 210 -6.04 2.24 -22.48
N ALA A 211 -5.03 3.10 -22.40
CA ALA A 211 -5.04 4.42 -23.04
C ALA A 211 -5.08 4.35 -24.57
N LYS A 212 -4.47 3.33 -25.21
CA LYS A 212 -4.60 3.11 -26.65
C LYS A 212 -6.01 2.68 -27.05
N ILE A 213 -6.62 1.74 -26.31
CA ILE A 213 -7.99 1.28 -26.55
C ILE A 213 -8.97 2.46 -26.44
N LEU A 214 -8.87 3.25 -25.37
CA LEU A 214 -9.70 4.44 -25.15
C LEU A 214 -9.46 5.58 -26.16
N LYS A 215 -8.40 5.51 -26.98
CA LYS A 215 -8.10 6.45 -28.06
C LYS A 215 -8.29 5.85 -29.46
N GLY A 216 -8.89 4.65 -29.56
CA GLY A 216 -9.14 3.96 -30.84
C GLY A 216 -7.87 3.46 -31.55
N LEU A 217 -6.73 3.41 -30.85
CA LEU A 217 -5.42 3.01 -31.39
C LEU A 217 -5.09 1.52 -31.17
N ASP A 218 -6.01 0.79 -30.55
CA ASP A 218 -5.95 -0.63 -30.22
C ASP A 218 -7.41 -1.12 -30.14
N ASP A 219 -7.78 -2.14 -30.90
CA ASP A 219 -9.18 -2.53 -31.11
C ASP A 219 -9.66 -3.65 -30.17
N ARG A 220 -8.82 -4.00 -29.19
CA ARG A 220 -9.13 -4.97 -28.12
C ARG A 220 -10.14 -4.42 -27.12
N LEU A 221 -10.77 -5.32 -26.38
CA LEU A 221 -11.75 -4.97 -25.35
C LEU A 221 -11.10 -4.95 -23.95
N ILE A 222 -11.31 -3.90 -23.15
CA ILE A 222 -10.88 -3.87 -21.74
C ILE A 222 -11.82 -4.74 -20.91
N VAL A 223 -11.29 -5.66 -20.09
CA VAL A 223 -12.12 -6.56 -19.27
C VAL A 223 -11.70 -6.49 -17.81
N ILE A 224 -12.54 -5.88 -16.97
CA ILE A 224 -12.31 -5.74 -15.53
C ILE A 224 -13.01 -6.90 -14.80
N VAL A 225 -12.27 -7.96 -14.50
CA VAL A 225 -12.85 -9.25 -14.05
C VAL A 225 -12.24 -9.73 -12.73
N GLY A 226 -13.07 -10.15 -11.78
CA GLY A 226 -12.63 -10.69 -10.48
C GLY A 226 -13.64 -10.50 -9.35
N PRO A 227 -13.23 -10.78 -8.09
CA PRO A 227 -14.15 -10.82 -6.95
C PRO A 227 -14.88 -9.51 -6.68
N CYS A 228 -16.16 -9.60 -6.26
CA CYS A 228 -16.93 -8.43 -5.84
C CYS A 228 -16.17 -7.60 -4.79
N SER A 229 -15.59 -8.27 -3.78
CA SER A 229 -14.53 -7.72 -2.93
C SER A 229 -13.61 -8.85 -2.44
N ILE A 230 -12.35 -8.51 -2.17
CA ILE A 230 -11.33 -9.43 -1.67
C ILE A 230 -11.32 -9.39 -0.14
N HIS A 231 -11.61 -10.53 0.49
CA HIS A 231 -11.56 -10.75 1.93
C HIS A 231 -10.54 -11.82 2.35
N ASN A 232 -10.06 -12.64 1.40
CA ASN A 232 -9.08 -13.70 1.61
C ASN A 232 -7.93 -13.53 0.61
N VAL A 233 -6.71 -13.36 1.13
CA VAL A 233 -5.50 -13.03 0.35
C VAL A 233 -5.09 -14.18 -0.56
N GLU A 234 -5.10 -15.41 -0.06
CA GLU A 234 -4.60 -16.57 -0.79
C GLU A 234 -5.61 -17.03 -1.86
N ALA A 235 -6.91 -16.93 -1.59
CA ALA A 235 -7.94 -17.13 -2.61
C ALA A 235 -7.83 -16.10 -3.76
N ALA A 236 -7.49 -14.85 -3.45
CA ALA A 236 -7.25 -13.82 -4.47
C ALA A 236 -5.97 -14.09 -5.28
N LYS A 237 -4.91 -14.61 -4.67
CA LYS A 237 -3.69 -15.04 -5.38
C LYS A 237 -3.93 -16.25 -6.29
N GLU A 238 -4.66 -17.25 -5.83
CA GLU A 238 -5.01 -18.41 -6.65
C GLU A 238 -5.87 -17.97 -7.85
N TYR A 239 -6.88 -17.13 -7.62
CA TYR A 239 -7.68 -16.53 -8.68
C TYR A 239 -6.82 -15.73 -9.68
N ALA A 240 -5.87 -14.91 -9.19
CA ALA A 240 -4.95 -14.16 -10.02
C ALA A 240 -4.08 -15.08 -10.90
N LEU A 241 -3.51 -16.15 -10.34
CA LEU A 241 -2.68 -17.11 -11.08
C LEU A 241 -3.49 -17.83 -12.17
N ARG A 242 -4.73 -18.23 -11.87
CA ARG A 242 -5.65 -18.80 -12.87
C ARG A 242 -5.99 -17.78 -13.97
N LEU A 243 -6.22 -16.52 -13.61
CA LEU A 243 -6.60 -15.45 -14.54
C LEU A 243 -5.44 -14.96 -15.43
N GLU A 244 -4.19 -14.96 -14.93
CA GLU A 244 -3.00 -14.65 -15.74
C GLU A 244 -2.91 -15.60 -16.95
N SER A 245 -3.04 -16.91 -16.73
CA SER A 245 -2.97 -17.92 -17.80
C SER A 245 -4.01 -17.67 -18.90
N VAL A 246 -5.23 -17.25 -18.52
CA VAL A 246 -6.29 -16.87 -19.47
C VAL A 246 -5.98 -15.54 -20.16
N ALA A 247 -5.48 -14.54 -19.43
CA ALA A 247 -5.07 -13.25 -19.97
C ALA A 247 -3.95 -13.38 -21.01
N SER A 248 -2.90 -14.15 -20.69
CA SER A 248 -1.77 -14.42 -21.58
C SER A 248 -2.16 -15.16 -22.87
N ARG A 249 -3.25 -15.95 -22.82
CA ARG A 249 -3.86 -16.64 -23.98
C ARG A 249 -4.76 -15.73 -24.82
N LEU A 250 -5.56 -14.86 -24.19
CA LEU A 250 -6.54 -14.00 -24.87
C LEU A 250 -6.03 -12.56 -25.17
N LYS A 251 -4.78 -12.24 -24.82
CA LYS A 251 -4.17 -10.90 -24.94
C LYS A 251 -4.26 -10.22 -26.31
N ASN A 252 -4.44 -10.98 -27.39
CA ASN A 252 -4.59 -10.44 -28.75
C ASN A 252 -5.99 -9.83 -28.98
N ASP A 253 -6.97 -10.21 -28.18
CA ASP A 253 -8.38 -9.82 -28.33
C ASP A 253 -8.86 -8.99 -27.12
N LEU A 254 -8.31 -9.26 -25.94
CA LEU A 254 -8.71 -8.63 -24.67
C LEU A 254 -7.52 -7.99 -23.95
N LEU A 255 -7.79 -6.89 -23.24
CA LEU A 255 -6.95 -6.39 -22.15
C LEU A 255 -7.63 -6.75 -20.82
N ILE A 256 -7.35 -7.96 -20.32
CA ILE A 256 -7.83 -8.43 -19.03
C ILE A 256 -7.08 -7.74 -17.89
N ILE A 257 -7.83 -7.20 -16.94
CA ILE A 257 -7.35 -6.53 -15.72
C ILE A 257 -8.11 -7.14 -14.54
N MET A 258 -7.39 -7.61 -13.53
CA MET A 258 -8.01 -8.21 -12.35
C MET A 258 -8.71 -7.14 -11.51
N ARG A 259 -9.98 -7.36 -11.20
CA ARG A 259 -10.73 -6.57 -10.23
C ARG A 259 -10.20 -6.85 -8.81
N ALA A 260 -9.51 -5.88 -8.22
CA ALA A 260 -8.90 -5.97 -6.91
C ALA A 260 -9.54 -4.95 -5.94
N TYR A 261 -10.79 -5.22 -5.56
CA TYR A 261 -11.60 -4.29 -4.75
C TYR A 261 -11.57 -4.71 -3.27
N PHE A 262 -11.25 -3.77 -2.36
CA PHE A 262 -11.07 -4.08 -0.94
C PHE A 262 -12.31 -3.88 -0.07
N GLU A 263 -13.24 -3.01 -0.47
CA GLU A 263 -14.48 -2.72 0.26
C GLU A 263 -15.68 -2.68 -0.71
N LYS A 264 -16.88 -2.90 -0.19
CA LYS A 264 -18.15 -2.65 -0.89
C LYS A 264 -18.95 -1.59 -0.12
N PRO A 265 -19.20 -0.38 -0.67
CA PRO A 265 -19.90 0.69 0.04
C PRO A 265 -21.32 0.30 0.54
N ARG A 266 -21.50 0.26 1.85
CA ARG A 266 -22.78 -0.10 2.52
C ARG A 266 -23.50 1.14 3.07
N THR A 267 -24.83 1.14 2.97
CA THR A 267 -25.73 2.06 3.70
C THR A 267 -26.28 1.44 4.98
N THR A 268 -25.77 0.28 5.38
CA THR A 268 -26.18 -0.49 6.57
C THR A 268 -24.95 -1.10 7.23
N VAL A 269 -25.12 -1.62 8.45
CA VAL A 269 -24.06 -2.34 9.18
C VAL A 269 -23.64 -3.61 8.40
N GLY A 270 -22.35 -3.93 8.48
CA GLY A 270 -21.71 -5.06 7.81
C GLY A 270 -20.19 -4.87 7.73
N TRP A 271 -19.48 -5.90 7.28
CA TRP A 271 -18.02 -5.88 7.11
C TRP A 271 -17.55 -4.68 6.27
N LYS A 272 -16.45 -4.07 6.70
CA LYS A 272 -15.94 -2.77 6.20
C LYS A 272 -14.83 -2.89 5.17
N GLY A 273 -14.58 -4.09 4.65
CA GLY A 273 -13.53 -4.32 3.67
C GLY A 273 -12.15 -4.57 4.29
N LEU A 274 -11.25 -5.14 3.48
CA LEU A 274 -9.94 -5.65 3.91
C LEU A 274 -8.99 -4.56 4.43
N ILE A 275 -9.15 -3.32 3.98
CA ILE A 275 -8.37 -2.18 4.48
C ILE A 275 -8.81 -1.82 5.90
N ASN A 276 -10.13 -1.71 6.15
CA ASN A 276 -10.64 -1.31 7.46
C ASN A 276 -10.62 -2.46 8.48
N ASP A 277 -11.19 -3.61 8.11
CA ASP A 277 -11.39 -4.78 8.96
C ASP A 277 -10.71 -6.03 8.33
N PRO A 278 -9.38 -6.13 8.38
CA PRO A 278 -8.62 -7.21 7.74
C PRO A 278 -8.83 -8.61 8.35
N PHE A 279 -9.44 -8.72 9.53
CA PHE A 279 -9.68 -10.00 10.21
C PHE A 279 -11.15 -10.40 10.26
N ILE A 280 -12.05 -9.56 9.74
CA ILE A 280 -13.50 -9.81 9.70
C ILE A 280 -14.05 -10.00 11.14
N ASP A 281 -13.47 -9.24 12.08
CA ASP A 281 -13.71 -9.29 13.53
C ASP A 281 -14.10 -7.93 14.11
N SER A 282 -14.21 -6.89 13.27
CA SER A 282 -14.44 -5.49 13.67
C SER A 282 -13.36 -4.91 14.60
N SER A 283 -12.11 -5.39 14.51
CA SER A 283 -10.96 -4.83 15.23
C SER A 283 -10.35 -3.58 14.60
N PHE A 284 -10.84 -3.14 13.43
CA PHE A 284 -10.47 -1.90 12.75
C PHE A 284 -8.95 -1.66 12.55
N GLN A 285 -8.17 -2.73 12.32
CA GLN A 285 -6.71 -2.67 12.17
C GLN A 285 -6.24 -2.07 10.82
N ILE A 286 -6.61 -0.81 10.53
CA ILE A 286 -6.36 -0.10 9.26
C ILE A 286 -4.88 -0.15 8.84
N ASN A 287 -3.97 0.11 9.78
CA ASN A 287 -2.51 0.04 9.56
C ASN A 287 -2.00 -1.34 9.10
N LYS A 288 -2.76 -2.41 9.33
CA LYS A 288 -2.46 -3.79 8.92
C LYS A 288 -3.22 -4.16 7.65
N GLY A 289 -4.45 -3.68 7.50
CA GLY A 289 -5.23 -3.81 6.26
C GLY A 289 -4.56 -3.11 5.06
N LEU A 290 -3.99 -1.92 5.25
CA LEU A 290 -3.19 -1.23 4.23
C LEU A 290 -1.96 -2.03 3.78
N ARG A 291 -1.26 -2.69 4.72
CA ARG A 291 -0.12 -3.57 4.42
C ARG A 291 -0.56 -4.80 3.64
N ILE A 292 -1.62 -5.46 4.08
CA ILE A 292 -2.19 -6.65 3.42
C ILE A 292 -2.65 -6.30 1.99
N ALA A 293 -3.41 -5.21 1.84
CA ALA A 293 -3.89 -4.72 0.54
C ALA A 293 -2.73 -4.39 -0.41
N ARG A 294 -1.72 -3.62 0.06
CA ARG A 294 -0.56 -3.27 -0.77
C ARG A 294 0.27 -4.48 -1.16
N LYS A 295 0.56 -5.39 -0.21
CA LYS A 295 1.32 -6.63 -0.50
C LYS A 295 0.58 -7.49 -1.53
N LEU A 296 -0.74 -7.64 -1.40
CA LEU A 296 -1.53 -8.37 -2.39
C LEU A 296 -1.51 -7.72 -3.78
N LEU A 297 -1.61 -6.40 -3.89
CA LEU A 297 -1.48 -5.72 -5.18
C LEU A 297 -0.07 -5.90 -5.78
N CYS A 298 1.00 -5.86 -4.97
CA CYS A 298 2.35 -6.21 -5.42
C CYS A 298 2.41 -7.65 -5.94
N ASP A 299 1.89 -8.62 -5.18
CA ASP A 299 1.93 -10.05 -5.53
C ASP A 299 1.17 -10.35 -6.84
N ILE A 300 0.00 -9.75 -7.05
CA ILE A 300 -0.77 -9.90 -8.29
C ILE A 300 -0.04 -9.27 -9.47
N THR A 301 0.45 -8.03 -9.34
CA THR A 301 1.17 -7.34 -10.42
C THR A 301 2.55 -7.93 -10.71
N GLU A 302 3.17 -8.61 -9.75
CA GLU A 302 4.42 -9.36 -9.93
C GLU A 302 4.20 -10.66 -10.72
N SER A 303 3.01 -11.28 -10.64
CA SER A 303 2.67 -12.44 -11.48
C SER A 303 2.55 -12.13 -12.98
N GLY A 304 2.43 -10.85 -13.35
CA GLY A 304 2.19 -10.40 -14.73
C GLY A 304 0.82 -9.73 -14.94
N LEU A 305 -0.11 -9.91 -14.01
CA LEU A 305 -1.51 -9.51 -14.16
C LEU A 305 -1.76 -8.07 -13.65
N PRO A 306 -2.23 -7.13 -14.51
CA PRO A 306 -2.60 -5.79 -14.06
C PRO A 306 -3.87 -5.80 -13.19
N VAL A 307 -3.97 -4.84 -12.26
CA VAL A 307 -5.07 -4.73 -11.28
C VAL A 307 -5.88 -3.45 -11.45
N GLY A 308 -7.19 -3.51 -11.17
CA GLY A 308 -8.11 -2.37 -11.19
C GLY A 308 -8.91 -2.24 -9.89
N CYS A 309 -9.11 -1.00 -9.42
CA CYS A 309 -9.66 -0.69 -8.09
C CYS A 309 -10.74 0.41 -8.16
N GLU A 310 -11.75 0.34 -7.28
CA GLU A 310 -12.66 1.47 -7.03
C GLU A 310 -12.02 2.44 -6.02
N LEU A 311 -12.14 3.75 -6.26
CA LEU A 311 -11.65 4.78 -5.35
C LEU A 311 -12.82 5.29 -4.51
N LEU A 312 -12.78 4.99 -3.21
CA LEU A 312 -13.86 5.22 -2.26
C LEU A 312 -13.65 6.47 -1.39
N ASP A 313 -12.42 6.99 -1.38
CA ASP A 313 -11.96 8.11 -0.58
C ASP A 313 -10.73 8.76 -1.25
N THR A 314 -10.29 9.92 -0.73
CA THR A 314 -9.19 10.72 -1.29
C THR A 314 -7.81 10.42 -0.69
N ILE A 315 -7.71 9.52 0.29
CA ILE A 315 -6.49 9.23 1.07
C ILE A 315 -5.89 7.87 0.68
N SER A 316 -6.70 6.79 0.61
CA SER A 316 -6.25 5.45 0.23
C SER A 316 -5.52 5.36 -1.12
N PRO A 317 -5.82 6.19 -2.15
CA PRO A 317 -5.04 6.21 -3.39
C PRO A 317 -3.56 6.54 -3.16
N GLN A 318 -3.18 7.31 -2.13
CA GLN A 318 -1.77 7.60 -1.86
C GLN A 318 -0.95 6.36 -1.50
N TYR A 319 -1.58 5.30 -0.99
CA TYR A 319 -0.92 4.05 -0.57
C TYR A 319 -0.85 3.00 -1.68
N LEU A 320 -1.74 3.08 -2.68
CA LEU A 320 -1.99 1.99 -3.64
C LEU A 320 -1.93 2.41 -5.12
N ALA A 321 -2.08 3.70 -5.46
CA ALA A 321 -2.22 4.15 -6.86
C ALA A 321 -0.97 3.96 -7.73
N ASP A 322 0.19 3.61 -7.17
CA ASP A 322 1.37 3.19 -7.95
C ASP A 322 1.27 1.75 -8.49
N LEU A 323 0.32 0.95 -7.98
CA LEU A 323 0.04 -0.43 -8.41
C LEU A 323 -1.20 -0.55 -9.32
N VAL A 324 -2.10 0.43 -9.30
CA VAL A 324 -3.38 0.38 -10.03
C VAL A 324 -3.20 0.65 -11.53
N SER A 325 -3.80 -0.18 -12.38
CA SER A 325 -3.75 -0.05 -13.85
C SER A 325 -4.97 0.65 -14.45
N TRP A 326 -6.12 0.56 -13.78
CA TRP A 326 -7.41 1.14 -14.18
C TRP A 326 -8.25 1.44 -12.92
N GLY A 327 -9.01 2.54 -12.91
CA GLY A 327 -9.80 2.96 -11.76
C GLY A 327 -11.32 2.97 -12.02
N ALA A 328 -12.10 2.89 -10.94
CA ALA A 328 -13.53 3.20 -10.97
C ALA A 328 -13.92 4.25 -9.93
N ILE A 329 -14.96 5.03 -10.23
CA ILE A 329 -15.73 5.80 -9.25
C ILE A 329 -17.14 5.21 -9.18
N GLY A 330 -17.58 4.92 -7.96
CA GLY A 330 -18.84 4.26 -7.67
C GLY A 330 -20.07 5.12 -7.95
N ALA A 331 -21.21 4.49 -8.23
CA ALA A 331 -22.48 5.16 -8.58
C ALA A 331 -23.06 6.09 -7.49
N ARG A 332 -22.48 6.09 -6.29
CA ARG A 332 -22.81 6.99 -5.16
C ARG A 332 -21.81 8.13 -4.99
N THR A 333 -20.64 8.06 -5.64
CA THR A 333 -19.56 9.06 -5.57
C THR A 333 -19.30 9.75 -6.91
N THR A 334 -19.92 9.33 -8.01
CA THR A 334 -19.84 10.01 -9.32
C THR A 334 -20.28 11.49 -9.26
N GLU A 335 -21.21 11.87 -8.39
CA GLU A 335 -21.62 13.27 -8.16
C GLU A 335 -20.69 14.03 -7.20
N SER A 336 -19.85 13.33 -6.44
CA SER A 336 -18.98 13.95 -5.43
C SER A 336 -17.85 14.73 -6.09
N GLN A 337 -17.84 16.05 -5.87
CA GLN A 337 -16.82 16.94 -6.40
C GLN A 337 -15.40 16.49 -6.00
N LEU A 338 -15.20 16.07 -4.75
CA LEU A 338 -13.91 15.51 -4.26
C LEU A 338 -13.43 14.29 -5.07
N HIS A 339 -14.36 13.46 -5.57
CA HIS A 339 -14.02 12.28 -6.38
C HIS A 339 -13.75 12.65 -7.85
N ARG A 340 -14.40 13.70 -8.37
CA ARG A 340 -14.11 14.27 -9.69
C ARG A 340 -12.73 14.94 -9.71
N GLU A 341 -12.42 15.69 -8.66
CA GLU A 341 -11.12 16.31 -8.39
C GLU A 341 -10.02 15.25 -8.26
N LEU A 342 -10.23 14.20 -7.46
CA LEU A 342 -9.33 13.04 -7.36
C LEU A 342 -9.09 12.39 -8.73
N ALA A 343 -10.15 12.11 -9.49
CA ALA A 343 -10.07 11.46 -10.81
C ALA A 343 -9.26 12.27 -11.84
N SER A 344 -9.24 13.61 -11.72
CA SER A 344 -8.40 14.49 -12.56
C SER A 344 -6.89 14.37 -12.28
N GLY A 345 -6.50 13.74 -11.16
CA GLY A 345 -5.12 13.58 -10.71
C GLY A 345 -4.57 12.15 -10.75
N VAL A 346 -5.40 11.13 -10.96
CA VAL A 346 -4.92 9.73 -11.00
C VAL A 346 -4.13 9.43 -12.27
N SER A 347 -3.12 8.59 -12.13
CA SER A 347 -2.16 8.28 -13.22
C SER A 347 -2.58 7.08 -14.09
N PHE A 348 -3.89 6.83 -14.22
CA PHE A 348 -4.48 5.71 -14.94
C PHE A 348 -5.87 6.07 -15.52
N PRO A 349 -6.35 5.36 -16.55
CA PRO A 349 -7.73 5.48 -17.02
C PRO A 349 -8.76 5.17 -15.94
N LEU A 350 -9.89 5.87 -15.96
CA LEU A 350 -10.90 5.78 -14.90
C LEU A 350 -12.33 5.79 -15.44
N GLY A 351 -13.15 4.83 -15.00
CA GLY A 351 -14.56 4.75 -15.36
C GLY A 351 -15.49 5.33 -14.29
N PHE A 352 -16.45 6.17 -14.70
CA PHE A 352 -17.50 6.71 -13.83
C PHE A 352 -18.81 5.94 -13.99
N LYS A 353 -19.32 5.34 -12.90
CA LYS A 353 -20.60 4.62 -12.93
C LYS A 353 -21.81 5.55 -13.05
N ASN A 354 -22.78 5.19 -13.88
CA ASN A 354 -24.07 5.88 -13.96
C ASN A 354 -24.78 5.92 -12.60
N GLY A 355 -25.56 6.97 -12.35
CA GLY A 355 -26.28 7.23 -11.10
C GLY A 355 -27.21 6.09 -10.68
N THR A 356 -27.58 6.01 -9.39
CA THR A 356 -28.34 4.87 -8.82
C THR A 356 -29.69 4.62 -9.51
N ASP A 357 -30.31 5.70 -9.97
CA ASP A 357 -31.55 5.81 -10.76
C ASP A 357 -31.42 5.35 -12.23
N GLY A 358 -30.20 5.37 -12.78
CA GLY A 358 -29.91 5.12 -14.20
C GLY A 358 -29.33 6.31 -14.95
N SER A 359 -29.25 7.50 -14.34
CA SER A 359 -28.82 8.73 -15.02
C SER A 359 -27.37 8.65 -15.49
N VAL A 360 -27.19 8.87 -16.78
CA VAL A 360 -25.90 8.89 -17.49
C VAL A 360 -25.27 10.29 -17.43
N GLY A 361 -26.08 11.35 -17.34
CA GLY A 361 -25.62 12.75 -17.26
C GLY A 361 -24.67 12.99 -16.08
N ILE A 362 -24.98 12.39 -14.92
CA ILE A 362 -24.13 12.39 -13.72
C ILE A 362 -22.68 11.94 -14.01
N ALA A 363 -22.51 10.91 -14.85
CA ALA A 363 -21.20 10.39 -15.26
C ALA A 363 -20.55 11.26 -16.34
N ILE A 364 -21.33 11.82 -17.26
CA ILE A 364 -20.87 12.77 -18.28
C ILE A 364 -20.28 14.03 -17.64
N ASP A 365 -20.97 14.62 -16.66
CA ASP A 365 -20.46 15.77 -15.90
C ASP A 365 -19.21 15.42 -15.09
N ALA A 366 -19.13 14.19 -14.58
CA ALA A 366 -17.96 13.71 -13.86
C ALA A 366 -16.73 13.54 -14.76
N ILE A 367 -16.89 12.98 -15.96
CA ILE A 367 -15.85 12.88 -17.00
C ILE A 367 -15.39 14.28 -17.43
N LYS A 368 -16.34 15.18 -17.71
CA LYS A 368 -16.05 16.56 -18.12
C LYS A 368 -15.36 17.37 -17.02
N SER A 369 -15.72 17.14 -15.75
CA SER A 369 -14.99 17.74 -14.62
C SER A 369 -13.58 17.16 -14.50
N ALA A 370 -13.45 15.83 -14.52
CA ALA A 370 -12.16 15.15 -14.37
C ALA A 370 -11.17 15.44 -15.50
N SER A 371 -11.62 15.84 -16.70
CA SER A 371 -10.72 16.22 -17.80
C SER A 371 -10.05 17.59 -17.64
N HIS A 372 -10.37 18.37 -16.60
CA HIS A 372 -9.81 19.70 -16.34
C HIS A 372 -8.84 19.71 -15.14
N PRO A 373 -7.91 20.68 -15.06
CA PRO A 373 -7.09 20.92 -13.86
C PRO A 373 -7.94 21.35 -12.64
N HIS A 374 -7.67 20.77 -11.49
CA HIS A 374 -8.30 21.10 -10.20
C HIS A 374 -7.26 21.48 -9.13
N HIS A 375 -7.73 22.12 -8.06
CA HIS A 375 -6.98 22.46 -6.86
C HIS A 375 -7.81 22.08 -5.63
N PHE A 376 -7.38 21.09 -4.84
CA PHE A 376 -8.19 20.54 -3.74
C PHE A 376 -7.34 20.13 -2.52
N LEU A 377 -7.99 19.89 -1.38
CA LEU A 377 -7.34 19.43 -0.15
C LEU A 377 -7.06 17.92 -0.23
N GLY A 378 -5.79 17.54 -0.18
CA GLY A 378 -5.35 16.14 -0.17
C GLY A 378 -4.21 15.90 0.82
N VAL A 379 -3.60 14.72 0.75
CA VAL A 379 -2.47 14.32 1.61
C VAL A 379 -1.22 13.99 0.82
N THR A 380 -0.06 14.42 1.32
CA THR A 380 1.26 14.12 0.73
C THR A 380 1.69 12.68 0.99
N LYS A 381 2.78 12.24 0.37
CA LYS A 381 3.40 10.94 0.70
C LYS A 381 3.91 10.87 2.15
N GLN A 382 4.14 12.00 2.79
CA GLN A 382 4.52 12.11 4.21
C GLN A 382 3.31 12.12 5.16
N GLY A 383 2.08 11.98 4.64
CA GLY A 383 0.85 11.98 5.44
C GLY A 383 0.39 13.37 5.91
N LEU A 384 0.99 14.44 5.40
CA LEU A 384 0.63 15.82 5.74
C LEU A 384 -0.49 16.34 4.82
N ALA A 385 -1.41 17.15 5.33
CA ALA A 385 -2.40 17.85 4.52
C ALA A 385 -1.72 18.86 3.56
N ALA A 386 -2.17 18.93 2.31
CA ALA A 386 -1.60 19.81 1.29
C ALA A 386 -2.62 20.16 0.18
N ILE A 387 -2.38 21.30 -0.48
CA ILE A 387 -3.10 21.68 -1.70
C ILE A 387 -2.60 20.82 -2.86
N THR A 388 -3.41 19.84 -3.27
CA THR A 388 -3.16 19.00 -4.45
C THR A 388 -3.55 19.75 -5.71
N LYS A 389 -2.67 19.73 -6.72
CA LYS A 389 -2.90 20.36 -8.03
C LYS A 389 -2.82 19.31 -9.13
N THR A 390 -3.81 19.28 -10.01
CA THR A 390 -3.90 18.26 -11.07
C THR A 390 -3.80 18.86 -12.46
N LYS A 391 -3.74 18.00 -13.49
CA LYS A 391 -3.65 18.41 -14.91
C LYS A 391 -4.93 18.17 -15.71
N GLY A 392 -5.91 17.46 -15.14
CA GLY A 392 -6.96 16.81 -15.90
C GLY A 392 -6.57 15.40 -16.35
N ASN A 393 -7.58 14.55 -16.53
CA ASN A 393 -7.46 13.17 -16.98
C ASN A 393 -8.36 12.95 -18.21
N ASP A 394 -7.74 12.80 -19.38
CA ASP A 394 -8.41 12.62 -20.68
C ASP A 394 -8.80 11.16 -20.97
N LEU A 395 -8.54 10.24 -20.02
CA LEU A 395 -8.79 8.80 -20.12
C LEU A 395 -10.04 8.36 -19.32
N CYS A 396 -10.93 9.31 -19.05
CA CYS A 396 -12.18 9.10 -18.32
C CYS A 396 -13.32 8.62 -19.24
N HIS A 397 -14.11 7.64 -18.80
CA HIS A 397 -15.16 6.98 -19.60
C HIS A 397 -16.39 6.59 -18.75
N ILE A 398 -17.51 6.25 -19.40
CA ILE A 398 -18.75 5.86 -18.71
C ILE A 398 -18.72 4.37 -18.36
N ILE A 399 -19.27 4.01 -17.19
CA ILE A 399 -19.64 2.62 -16.87
C ILE A 399 -21.17 2.52 -16.74
N LEU A 400 -21.80 1.77 -17.65
CA LEU A 400 -23.22 1.41 -17.62
C LEU A 400 -23.43 0.16 -16.75
N ARG A 401 -24.18 0.29 -15.64
CA ARG A 401 -24.30 -0.72 -14.55
C ARG A 401 -25.74 -0.99 -14.10
N GLY A 402 -26.68 -0.76 -15.02
CA GLY A 402 -28.12 -0.77 -14.81
C GLY A 402 -28.59 0.35 -13.89
N SER A 403 -29.81 0.21 -13.38
CA SER A 403 -30.42 1.06 -12.36
C SER A 403 -31.14 0.23 -11.29
N ASN A 404 -31.84 0.91 -10.38
CA ASN A 404 -32.82 0.25 -9.51
C ASN A 404 -34.09 -0.19 -10.29
N SER A 405 -34.34 0.41 -11.46
CA SER A 405 -35.53 0.16 -12.29
C SER A 405 -35.31 -0.92 -13.36
N GLY A 406 -34.05 -1.22 -13.72
CA GLY A 406 -33.72 -2.31 -14.63
C GLY A 406 -32.33 -2.22 -15.28
N PRO A 407 -32.02 -3.13 -16.22
CA PRO A 407 -30.76 -3.10 -16.98
C PRO A 407 -30.64 -1.95 -17.98
N ASN A 408 -29.41 -1.57 -18.33
CA ASN A 408 -29.08 -0.59 -19.37
C ASN A 408 -27.94 -1.04 -20.32
N TYR A 409 -27.76 -2.36 -20.53
CA TYR A 409 -26.73 -2.92 -21.43
C TYR A 409 -27.19 -3.15 -22.88
N LYS A 410 -28.50 -3.25 -23.14
CA LYS A 410 -29.05 -3.50 -24.49
C LYS A 410 -28.79 -2.31 -25.42
N LYS A 411 -28.59 -2.57 -26.71
CA LYS A 411 -28.25 -1.57 -27.76
C LYS A 411 -28.96 -0.22 -27.62
N GLN A 412 -30.28 -0.18 -27.38
CA GLN A 412 -31.04 1.08 -27.23
C GLN A 412 -30.47 2.04 -26.16
N TYR A 413 -29.88 1.51 -25.08
CA TYR A 413 -29.25 2.30 -24.02
C TYR A 413 -27.83 2.75 -24.41
N ILE A 414 -27.15 1.97 -25.25
CA ILE A 414 -25.82 2.30 -25.78
C ILE A 414 -25.95 3.47 -26.76
N GLU A 415 -26.92 3.43 -27.69
CA GLU A 415 -27.20 4.55 -28.61
C GLU A 415 -27.61 5.83 -27.84
N ALA A 416 -28.48 5.72 -26.82
CA ALA A 416 -28.87 6.86 -25.99
C ALA A 416 -27.70 7.46 -25.17
N ALA A 417 -26.72 6.64 -24.77
CA ALA A 417 -25.49 7.10 -24.13
C ALA A 417 -24.54 7.77 -25.15
N LYS A 418 -24.39 7.20 -26.36
CA LYS A 418 -23.62 7.77 -27.48
C LYS A 418 -24.16 9.15 -27.86
N GLU A 419 -25.48 9.27 -28.08
CA GLU A 419 -26.15 10.56 -28.29
C GLU A 419 -25.83 11.58 -27.18
N SER A 420 -25.82 11.13 -25.92
CA SER A 420 -25.59 12.00 -24.77
C SER A 420 -24.13 12.48 -24.69
N LEU A 421 -23.16 11.63 -25.06
CA LEU A 421 -21.75 11.99 -25.20
C LEU A 421 -21.51 12.95 -26.39
N GLN A 422 -22.10 12.66 -27.55
CA GLN A 422 -22.06 13.53 -28.74
C GLN A 422 -22.58 14.94 -28.45
N LYS A 423 -23.72 15.06 -27.75
CA LYS A 423 -24.35 16.36 -27.38
C LYS A 423 -23.42 17.26 -26.56
N VAL A 424 -22.46 16.70 -25.82
CA VAL A 424 -21.44 17.46 -25.06
C VAL A 424 -20.03 17.42 -25.69
N LYS A 425 -19.88 16.82 -26.88
CA LYS A 425 -18.61 16.63 -27.61
C LYS A 425 -17.56 15.82 -26.84
N LEU A 426 -17.99 14.82 -26.06
CA LEU A 426 -17.10 13.83 -25.46
C LEU A 426 -16.99 12.57 -26.35
N PRO A 427 -15.84 11.86 -26.36
CA PRO A 427 -15.70 10.58 -27.04
C PRO A 427 -16.72 9.53 -26.57
N GLU A 428 -17.15 8.66 -27.48
CA GLU A 428 -18.17 7.61 -27.25
C GLU A 428 -17.61 6.39 -26.49
N LEU A 429 -17.05 6.61 -25.29
CA LEU A 429 -16.34 5.59 -24.52
C LEU A 429 -17.23 4.98 -23.43
N ILE A 430 -17.73 3.77 -23.68
CA ILE A 430 -18.69 3.05 -22.83
C ILE A 430 -18.10 1.71 -22.37
N MET A 431 -18.01 1.52 -21.06
CA MET A 431 -17.82 0.22 -20.41
C MET A 431 -19.16 -0.30 -19.88
N ILE A 432 -19.38 -1.61 -19.90
CA ILE A 432 -20.64 -2.22 -19.41
C ILE A 432 -20.37 -3.19 -18.26
N ASP A 433 -20.92 -2.91 -17.09
CA ASP A 433 -20.85 -3.76 -15.89
C ASP A 433 -21.94 -4.84 -15.97
N CYS A 434 -21.54 -6.10 -16.11
CA CYS A 434 -22.45 -7.24 -16.26
C CYS A 434 -23.25 -7.54 -14.98
N SER A 435 -22.75 -7.13 -13.81
CA SER A 435 -23.32 -7.41 -12.49
C SER A 435 -24.40 -6.37 -12.12
N HIS A 436 -24.57 -6.07 -10.84
CA HIS A 436 -25.36 -4.95 -10.31
C HIS A 436 -26.80 -4.88 -10.89
N GLY A 437 -27.19 -3.73 -11.44
CA GLY A 437 -28.53 -3.54 -12.02
C GLY A 437 -28.71 -4.28 -13.35
N ASN A 438 -27.63 -4.51 -14.11
CA ASN A 438 -27.68 -5.22 -15.38
C ASN A 438 -27.97 -6.72 -15.20
N SER A 439 -27.38 -7.33 -14.18
CA SER A 439 -27.74 -8.69 -13.72
C SER A 439 -29.08 -8.78 -13.01
N SER A 440 -29.75 -7.65 -12.71
CA SER A 440 -30.87 -7.57 -11.76
C SER A 440 -30.56 -8.21 -10.40
N LYS A 441 -29.32 -8.03 -9.92
CA LYS A 441 -28.73 -8.62 -8.70
C LYS A 441 -28.66 -10.17 -8.68
N LYS A 442 -28.76 -10.83 -9.83
CA LYS A 442 -28.61 -12.29 -9.97
C LYS A 442 -27.33 -12.60 -10.73
N HIS A 443 -26.30 -13.09 -10.03
CA HIS A 443 -25.00 -13.42 -10.64
C HIS A 443 -25.11 -14.35 -11.87
N THR A 444 -26.03 -15.30 -11.85
CA THR A 444 -26.37 -16.21 -12.97
C THR A 444 -26.89 -15.51 -14.24
N ASN A 445 -27.26 -14.23 -14.16
CA ASN A 445 -27.60 -13.42 -15.34
C ASN A 445 -26.36 -12.78 -16.00
N GLN A 446 -25.18 -12.74 -15.35
CA GLN A 446 -23.99 -12.12 -15.94
C GLN A 446 -23.60 -12.75 -17.30
N PRO A 447 -23.66 -14.07 -17.51
CA PRO A 447 -23.43 -14.66 -18.85
C PRO A 447 -24.45 -14.19 -19.90
N ILE A 448 -25.71 -13.97 -19.52
CA ILE A 448 -26.76 -13.46 -20.43
C ILE A 448 -26.46 -12.00 -20.84
N VAL A 449 -25.92 -11.20 -19.91
CA VAL A 449 -25.46 -9.84 -20.19
C VAL A 449 -24.21 -9.87 -21.09
N ASN A 450 -23.26 -10.76 -20.80
CA ASN A 450 -22.02 -10.96 -21.56
C ASN A 450 -22.30 -11.32 -23.02
N ALA A 451 -23.18 -12.30 -23.26
CA ALA A 451 -23.56 -12.74 -24.60
C ALA A 451 -24.21 -11.62 -25.41
N ASP A 452 -25.05 -10.77 -24.80
CA ASP A 452 -25.63 -9.62 -25.49
C ASP A 452 -24.58 -8.58 -25.91
N ILE A 453 -23.64 -8.27 -25.01
CA ILE A 453 -22.53 -7.36 -25.28
C ILE A 453 -21.62 -7.94 -26.37
N ALA A 454 -21.30 -9.23 -26.30
CA ALA A 454 -20.52 -9.94 -27.30
C ALA A 454 -21.19 -9.88 -28.69
N ASN A 455 -22.51 -10.10 -28.77
CA ASN A 455 -23.26 -9.94 -30.02
C ASN A 455 -23.23 -8.50 -30.55
N GLN A 456 -23.31 -7.48 -29.68
CA GLN A 456 -23.19 -6.07 -30.09
C GLN A 456 -21.79 -5.76 -30.64
N VAL A 457 -20.72 -6.20 -29.95
CA VAL A 457 -19.32 -6.03 -30.40
C VAL A 457 -19.07 -6.76 -31.72
N ALA A 458 -19.48 -8.02 -31.85
CA ALA A 458 -19.36 -8.81 -33.07
C ALA A 458 -20.11 -8.17 -34.27
N SER A 459 -21.23 -7.50 -34.00
CA SER A 459 -22.01 -6.74 -34.98
C SER A 459 -21.39 -5.40 -35.40
N GLY A 460 -20.19 -5.07 -34.89
CA GLY A 460 -19.46 -3.86 -35.28
C GLY A 460 -19.61 -2.66 -34.34
N GLU A 461 -20.21 -2.80 -33.16
CA GLU A 461 -20.25 -1.70 -32.19
C GLU A 461 -18.83 -1.38 -31.67
N ASP A 462 -18.50 -0.09 -31.66
CA ASP A 462 -17.17 0.45 -31.32
C ASP A 462 -17.18 1.27 -30.03
N ALA A 463 -18.32 1.84 -29.65
CA ALA A 463 -18.44 2.60 -28.41
C ALA A 463 -18.24 1.72 -27.16
N ILE A 464 -18.46 0.42 -27.30
CA ILE A 464 -18.19 -0.58 -26.26
C ILE A 464 -16.68 -0.84 -26.20
N ILE A 465 -16.00 -0.13 -25.30
CA ILE A 465 -14.56 -0.23 -25.05
C ILE A 465 -14.19 -1.24 -23.98
N GLY A 466 -15.18 -1.75 -23.23
CA GLY A 466 -14.91 -2.74 -22.19
C GLY A 466 -16.12 -3.27 -21.43
N VAL A 467 -15.87 -4.24 -20.54
CA VAL A 467 -16.87 -4.77 -19.61
C VAL A 467 -16.32 -4.94 -18.19
N MET A 468 -17.21 -5.03 -17.20
CA MET A 468 -16.88 -5.50 -15.85
C MET A 468 -17.64 -6.80 -15.53
N ILE A 469 -16.97 -7.75 -14.89
CA ILE A 469 -17.56 -9.05 -14.47
C ILE A 469 -17.19 -9.33 -13.00
N GLU A 470 -18.19 -9.60 -12.16
CA GLU A 470 -17.96 -10.05 -10.78
C GLU A 470 -17.92 -11.59 -10.73
N SER A 471 -16.72 -12.15 -10.59
CA SER A 471 -16.41 -13.59 -10.64
C SER A 471 -15.49 -14.00 -9.50
N ASN A 472 -15.51 -15.27 -9.10
CA ASN A 472 -14.63 -15.78 -8.06
C ASN A 472 -14.28 -17.25 -8.32
N LEU A 473 -13.48 -17.87 -7.46
CA LEU A 473 -13.19 -19.32 -7.55
C LEU A 473 -14.47 -20.17 -7.37
N VAL A 474 -15.46 -19.65 -6.63
CA VAL A 474 -16.74 -20.30 -6.35
C VAL A 474 -17.87 -19.29 -6.57
N GLU A 475 -18.93 -19.71 -7.25
CA GLU A 475 -20.14 -18.91 -7.50
C GLU A 475 -20.87 -18.45 -6.23
N GLY A 476 -21.84 -17.54 -6.43
CA GLY A 476 -22.76 -17.12 -5.39
C GLY A 476 -22.10 -16.22 -4.34
N ARG A 477 -22.68 -16.24 -3.15
CA ARG A 477 -22.17 -15.55 -1.95
C ARG A 477 -22.45 -16.36 -0.69
N GLN A 478 -21.75 -16.02 0.38
CA GLN A 478 -22.02 -16.44 1.75
C GLN A 478 -22.15 -15.21 2.66
N ASP A 479 -22.71 -15.40 3.85
CA ASP A 479 -22.63 -14.44 4.95
C ASP A 479 -21.50 -14.84 5.90
N VAL A 480 -20.99 -13.89 6.69
CA VAL A 480 -19.98 -14.19 7.72
C VAL A 480 -20.66 -14.96 8.85
N PRO A 481 -20.24 -16.20 9.18
CA PRO A 481 -20.88 -17.03 10.18
C PRO A 481 -20.52 -16.57 11.61
N LYS A 482 -21.26 -17.03 12.62
CA LYS A 482 -21.07 -16.60 14.03
C LYS A 482 -19.73 -17.10 14.60
N GLU A 483 -19.24 -18.17 14.02
CA GLU A 483 -17.96 -18.85 14.26
C GLU A 483 -16.76 -18.06 13.66
N GLY A 484 -17.03 -16.94 13.00
CA GLY A 484 -16.03 -16.04 12.43
C GLY A 484 -15.45 -16.51 11.09
N PRO A 485 -14.37 -15.87 10.60
CA PRO A 485 -13.81 -16.13 9.27
C PRO A 485 -13.30 -17.57 9.06
N SER A 486 -13.06 -18.31 10.15
CA SER A 486 -12.56 -19.69 10.12
C SER A 486 -13.52 -20.69 9.44
N ALA A 487 -14.82 -20.39 9.44
CA ALA A 487 -15.87 -21.23 8.86
C ALA A 487 -16.35 -20.74 7.46
N LEU A 488 -15.69 -19.75 6.87
CA LEU A 488 -15.99 -19.31 5.50
C LEU A 488 -15.58 -20.35 4.46
N LYS A 489 -16.47 -20.63 3.49
CA LYS A 489 -16.13 -21.41 2.30
C LYS A 489 -15.06 -20.68 1.49
N TYR A 490 -13.91 -21.33 1.31
CA TYR A 490 -12.81 -20.81 0.51
C TYR A 490 -13.27 -20.46 -0.91
N GLY A 491 -12.79 -19.33 -1.45
CA GLY A 491 -13.08 -18.92 -2.82
C GLY A 491 -14.48 -18.37 -3.10
N GLN A 492 -15.37 -18.24 -2.10
CA GLN A 492 -16.73 -17.72 -2.28
C GLN A 492 -16.88 -16.29 -1.71
N SER A 493 -17.57 -15.40 -2.43
CA SER A 493 -17.76 -13.98 -2.05
C SER A 493 -18.53 -13.80 -0.74
N ILE A 494 -18.12 -12.86 0.12
CA ILE A 494 -18.90 -12.43 1.30
C ILE A 494 -19.76 -11.17 1.06
N THR A 495 -19.57 -10.50 -0.07
CA THR A 495 -20.32 -9.30 -0.48
C THR A 495 -21.40 -9.67 -1.51
N ASP A 496 -21.45 -9.06 -2.69
CA ASP A 496 -22.41 -9.47 -3.72
C ASP A 496 -21.98 -10.80 -4.37
N ALA A 497 -22.95 -11.49 -4.96
CA ALA A 497 -22.74 -12.81 -5.55
C ALA A 497 -21.93 -12.74 -6.85
N CYS A 498 -21.02 -13.68 -7.04
CA CYS A 498 -20.13 -13.77 -8.20
C CYS A 498 -20.52 -14.97 -9.10
N VAL A 499 -20.13 -14.97 -10.37
CA VAL A 499 -20.13 -16.22 -11.18
C VAL A 499 -18.96 -17.14 -10.79
N SER A 500 -19.06 -18.43 -11.16
CA SER A 500 -17.99 -19.41 -10.91
C SER A 500 -16.76 -19.15 -11.77
N TRP A 501 -15.65 -19.83 -11.47
CA TRP A 501 -14.49 -19.86 -12.36
C TRP A 501 -14.83 -20.53 -13.70
N GLU A 502 -15.68 -21.54 -13.63
CA GLU A 502 -16.16 -22.38 -14.74
C GLU A 502 -17.04 -21.61 -15.73
N ASP A 503 -17.81 -20.61 -15.27
CA ASP A 503 -18.52 -19.64 -16.12
C ASP A 503 -17.59 -18.55 -16.67
N THR A 504 -16.58 -18.15 -15.88
CA THR A 504 -15.72 -17.00 -16.17
C THR A 504 -14.90 -17.22 -17.44
N VAL A 505 -14.34 -18.41 -17.65
CA VAL A 505 -13.52 -18.70 -18.83
C VAL A 505 -14.36 -18.66 -20.13
N PRO A 506 -15.52 -19.33 -20.23
CA PRO A 506 -16.45 -19.16 -21.36
C PRO A 506 -16.86 -17.71 -21.65
N MET A 507 -17.18 -16.91 -20.61
CA MET A 507 -17.53 -15.49 -20.80
C MET A 507 -16.38 -14.70 -21.45
N LEU A 508 -15.14 -14.95 -21.02
CA LEU A 508 -13.94 -14.32 -21.61
C LEU A 508 -13.68 -14.80 -23.05
N GLU A 509 -13.86 -16.08 -23.34
CA GLU A 509 -13.68 -16.64 -24.68
C GLU A 509 -14.74 -16.15 -25.69
N GLU A 510 -15.97 -15.94 -25.23
CA GLU A 510 -17.07 -15.33 -26.00
C GLU A 510 -16.75 -13.88 -26.39
N LEU A 511 -16.28 -13.06 -25.44
CA LEU A 511 -15.83 -11.69 -25.73
C LEU A 511 -14.63 -11.67 -26.69
N ALA A 512 -13.65 -12.57 -26.50
CA ALA A 512 -12.51 -12.69 -27.39
C ALA A 512 -12.92 -13.13 -28.81
N LYS A 513 -13.96 -13.98 -28.93
CA LYS A 513 -14.57 -14.34 -30.23
C LYS A 513 -15.22 -13.11 -30.87
N ALA A 514 -16.02 -12.34 -30.13
CA ALA A 514 -16.69 -11.15 -30.64
C ALA A 514 -15.73 -10.10 -31.18
N VAL A 515 -14.60 -9.85 -30.51
CA VAL A 515 -13.56 -8.92 -31.01
C VAL A 515 -12.95 -9.42 -32.34
N ARG A 516 -12.74 -10.73 -32.50
CA ARG A 516 -12.26 -11.33 -33.76
C ARG A 516 -13.31 -11.23 -34.87
N GLU A 517 -14.59 -11.35 -34.56
CA GLU A 517 -15.68 -11.18 -35.52
C GLU A 517 -15.83 -9.70 -35.94
N ARG A 518 -15.70 -8.74 -35.01
CA ARG A 518 -15.63 -7.29 -35.28
C ARG A 518 -14.51 -6.94 -36.28
N ARG A 519 -13.33 -7.54 -36.11
CA ARG A 519 -12.18 -7.38 -37.03
C ARG A 519 -12.47 -7.88 -38.43
N ILE A 520 -13.09 -9.05 -38.56
CA ILE A 520 -13.45 -9.63 -39.86
C ILE A 520 -14.49 -8.76 -40.57
N LEU A 521 -15.50 -8.28 -39.85
CA LEU A 521 -16.52 -7.37 -40.40
C LEU A 521 -15.88 -6.07 -40.94
N LYS A 522 -15.04 -5.41 -40.14
CA LYS A 522 -14.32 -4.19 -40.56
C LYS A 522 -13.37 -4.44 -41.74
N ALA A 523 -12.64 -5.55 -41.74
CA ALA A 523 -11.76 -5.92 -42.84
C ALA A 523 -12.51 -6.21 -44.15
N ASN A 524 -13.78 -6.62 -44.09
CA ASN A 524 -14.62 -6.82 -45.26
C ASN A 524 -15.22 -5.50 -45.77
N ASN A 525 -15.72 -4.62 -44.89
CA ASN A 525 -16.25 -3.32 -45.29
C ASN A 525 -15.16 -2.47 -45.98
N ASN A 526 -13.96 -2.42 -45.40
CA ASN A 526 -12.80 -1.72 -45.99
C ASN A 526 -12.34 -2.30 -47.35
N ARG A 527 -12.89 -3.43 -47.81
CA ARG A 527 -12.67 -4.05 -49.14
C ARG A 527 -13.87 -3.89 -50.10
N GLN A 528 -14.92 -3.19 -49.67
CA GLN A 528 -16.06 -2.80 -50.49
C GLN A 528 -16.05 -1.29 -50.76
N ASP A 529 -15.42 -0.51 -49.86
CA ASP A 529 -15.20 0.94 -50.00
C ASP A 529 -13.90 1.31 -50.77
N ASN A 530 -13.14 0.31 -51.25
CA ASN A 530 -11.93 0.45 -52.09
C ASN A 530 -12.03 -0.43 -53.34
#